data_AF-A0A9E5R6M0-F1
#
_entry.id   AF-A0A9E5R6M0-F1
#
_cell.length_a   1.000
_cell.length_b   1.000
_cell.length_c   1.000
_cell.angle_alpha   90.00
_cell.angle_beta   90.00
_cell.angle_gamma   90.00
#
_symmetry.space_group_name_H-M   'P 1'
#
loop_
_entity.id
_entity.type
_entity.pdbx_description
1 polymer ?
#
loop_
_entity_poly.entity_id
_entity_poly.type
_entity_poly.pdbx_seq_one_letter_code
_entity_poly.pdbx_strand_id
1 'polypeptide(L)'
;MFDPGGLLNLVPIIDAAPPQSASPTPVIAVADIVIAGVSIAPEPIAVGRPFTITVVLRNTGTVPASGFSVTGILSPGPVYATSYVDSLPANAEITVLLPARLDAAGAFVGDVIVDYNNDILETEEGETNNTFRLNYTVDFAVVNQRNNEFVRQRGRLDRGRGLSDLGWDWR
;
A
#
# COMPACT_ATOMS: atom_id res chain seq x y z
N MET A 1 1.37 32.90 -87.09
CA MET A 1 1.93 31.56 -86.80
C MET A 1 2.83 31.75 -85.59
N PHE A 2 2.29 31.48 -84.40
CA PHE A 2 3.00 31.65 -83.13
C PHE A 2 3.87 30.41 -82.89
N ASP A 3 5.16 30.60 -82.66
CA ASP A 3 5.98 29.62 -81.96
C ASP A 3 6.09 30.08 -80.50
N PRO A 4 5.36 29.45 -79.55
CA PRO A 4 5.49 29.75 -78.14
C PRO A 4 6.65 28.90 -77.59
N GLY A 5 7.88 29.26 -77.99
CA GLY A 5 9.11 28.64 -77.50
C GLY A 5 9.23 28.82 -75.99
N GLY A 6 9.06 27.70 -75.29
CA GLY A 6 8.94 27.64 -73.84
C GLY A 6 10.17 28.06 -73.06
N LEU A 7 9.91 28.76 -71.95
CA LEU A 7 10.77 28.77 -70.79
C LEU A 7 10.01 28.04 -69.68
N LEU A 8 10.04 26.72 -69.72
CA LEU A 8 9.67 25.88 -68.59
C LEU A 8 10.78 26.07 -67.58
N ASN A 9 10.54 26.97 -66.62
CA ASN A 9 11.41 27.20 -65.49
C ASN A 9 11.45 25.88 -64.69
N LEU A 10 12.46 25.03 -64.91
CA LEU A 10 12.70 23.84 -64.10
C LEU A 10 13.06 24.32 -62.70
N VAL A 11 12.07 24.38 -61.81
CA VAL A 11 12.34 24.36 -60.38
C VAL A 11 13.01 23.00 -60.12
N PRO A 12 14.24 22.95 -59.56
CA PRO A 12 14.84 21.69 -59.20
C PRO A 12 13.91 20.99 -58.21
N ILE A 13 13.46 19.79 -58.57
CA ILE A 13 12.80 18.89 -57.63
C ILE A 13 13.90 18.48 -56.65
N ILE A 14 13.92 19.12 -55.48
CA ILE A 14 14.77 18.66 -54.38
C ILE A 14 14.16 17.33 -53.93
N ASP A 15 14.84 16.22 -54.23
CA ASP A 15 14.46 14.92 -53.66
C ASP A 15 14.47 15.07 -52.14
N ALA A 16 13.39 14.61 -51.49
CA ALA A 16 13.35 14.53 -50.04
C ALA A 16 14.53 13.68 -49.59
N ALA A 17 15.32 14.19 -48.63
CA ALA A 17 16.41 13.42 -48.04
C ALA A 17 15.86 12.05 -47.59
N PRO A 18 16.58 10.94 -47.85
CA PRO A 18 16.14 9.63 -47.41
C PRO A 18 15.84 9.67 -45.90
N PRO A 19 14.82 8.95 -45.42
CA PRO A 19 14.48 8.94 -44.00
C PRO A 19 15.74 8.56 -43.22
N GLN A 20 16.26 9.50 -42.44
CA GLN A 20 17.37 9.21 -41.54
C GLN A 20 16.87 8.15 -40.56
N SER A 21 17.52 6.99 -40.52
CA SER A 21 17.27 6.02 -39.44
C SER A 21 17.50 6.76 -38.14
N ALA A 22 16.45 6.92 -37.33
CA ALA A 22 16.61 7.42 -35.98
C ALA A 22 17.59 6.50 -35.26
N SER A 23 18.69 7.05 -34.75
CA SER A 23 19.55 6.31 -33.84
C SER A 23 18.71 5.99 -32.61
N PRO A 24 18.71 4.74 -32.09
CA PRO A 24 17.95 4.42 -30.91
C PRO A 24 18.38 5.34 -29.76
N THR A 25 17.41 5.92 -29.05
CA THR A 25 17.66 6.64 -27.81
C THR A 25 18.29 5.65 -26.82
N PRO A 26 19.39 5.99 -26.13
CA PRO A 26 19.97 5.11 -25.14
C PRO A 26 18.93 4.82 -24.05
N VAL A 27 18.63 3.54 -23.83
CA VAL A 27 17.81 3.08 -22.70
C VAL A 27 18.69 3.16 -21.47
N ILE A 28 18.32 4.00 -20.50
CA ILE A 28 19.02 4.08 -19.22
C ILE A 28 18.65 2.84 -18.41
N ALA A 29 19.65 2.05 -18.02
CA ALA A 29 19.45 0.86 -17.19
C ALA A 29 19.47 1.25 -15.71
N VAL A 30 18.30 1.27 -15.07
CA VAL A 30 18.10 1.55 -13.64
C VAL A 30 17.18 0.52 -12.99
N ALA A 31 17.14 0.50 -11.67
CA ALA A 31 16.17 -0.26 -10.90
C ALA A 31 14.86 0.53 -10.87
N ASP A 32 13.76 -0.15 -10.57
CA ASP A 32 12.45 0.47 -10.39
C ASP A 32 11.66 -0.39 -9.39
N ILE A 33 11.51 0.07 -8.16
CA ILE A 33 11.00 -0.75 -7.05
C ILE A 33 9.54 -0.40 -6.75
N VAL A 34 8.62 -1.21 -7.24
CA VAL A 34 7.19 -0.97 -7.03
C VAL A 34 6.61 -1.81 -5.88
N ILE A 35 5.64 -1.23 -5.18
CA ILE A 35 4.80 -1.97 -4.22
C ILE A 35 3.70 -2.70 -5.00
N ALA A 36 3.82 -4.03 -5.12
CA ALA A 36 2.86 -4.88 -5.82
C ALA A 36 1.65 -5.25 -4.97
N GLY A 37 1.78 -5.23 -3.63
CA GLY A 37 0.67 -5.52 -2.73
C GLY A 37 0.99 -5.26 -1.27
N VAL A 38 -0.04 -4.93 -0.49
CA VAL A 38 0.06 -4.73 0.96
C VAL A 38 -1.11 -5.43 1.64
N SER A 39 -0.85 -6.15 2.71
CA SER A 39 -1.88 -6.75 3.57
C SER A 39 -1.49 -6.67 5.04
N ILE A 40 -2.48 -6.72 5.93
CA ILE A 40 -2.30 -6.69 7.38
C ILE A 40 -2.87 -7.96 7.98
N ALA A 41 -2.17 -8.52 8.97
CA ALA A 41 -2.73 -9.56 9.81
C ALA A 41 -2.27 -9.42 11.27
N PRO A 42 -3.16 -9.65 12.26
CA PRO A 42 -4.61 -9.87 12.12
C PRO A 42 -5.38 -8.58 11.76
N GLU A 43 -6.55 -8.73 11.15
CA GLU A 43 -7.48 -7.64 10.87
C GLU A 43 -8.89 -7.98 11.42
N PRO A 44 -9.51 -7.12 12.27
CA PRO A 44 -8.96 -5.87 12.80
C PRO A 44 -7.78 -6.12 13.75
N ILE A 45 -6.88 -5.13 13.84
CA ILE A 45 -5.75 -5.16 14.78
C ILE A 45 -6.30 -5.05 16.19
N ALA A 46 -5.83 -5.87 17.13
CA ALA A 46 -6.21 -5.73 18.53
C ALA A 46 -5.32 -4.71 19.26
N VAL A 47 -5.92 -3.79 20.02
CA VAL A 47 -5.18 -2.80 20.84
C VAL A 47 -4.13 -3.49 21.70
N GLY A 48 -2.90 -2.97 21.60
CA GLY A 48 -1.75 -3.42 22.36
C GLY A 48 -1.23 -4.81 21.98
N ARG A 49 -1.72 -5.41 20.89
CA ARG A 49 -1.24 -6.68 20.35
C ARG A 49 -0.36 -6.47 19.12
N PRO A 50 0.62 -7.36 18.90
CA PRO A 50 1.43 -7.30 17.70
C PRO A 50 0.59 -7.64 16.46
N PHE A 51 0.92 -7.01 15.35
CA PHE A 51 0.43 -7.35 14.02
C PHE A 51 1.59 -7.25 13.02
N THR A 52 1.35 -7.67 11.78
CA THR A 52 2.35 -7.62 10.72
C THR A 52 1.73 -7.04 9.46
N ILE A 53 2.43 -6.09 8.85
CA ILE A 53 2.17 -5.63 7.49
C ILE A 53 3.03 -6.49 6.57
N THR A 54 2.39 -7.19 5.65
CA THR A 54 3.07 -7.96 4.60
C THR A 54 3.08 -7.12 3.33
N VAL A 55 4.27 -6.80 2.84
CA VAL A 55 4.50 -5.98 1.65
C VAL A 55 5.11 -6.85 0.57
N VAL A 56 4.46 -6.93 -0.59
CA VAL A 56 5.01 -7.57 -1.78
C VAL A 56 5.63 -6.48 -2.63
N LEU A 57 6.93 -6.61 -2.88
CA LEU A 57 7.70 -5.70 -3.72
C LEU A 57 8.08 -6.39 -5.02
N ARG A 58 8.20 -5.60 -6.08
CA ARG A 58 8.71 -6.05 -7.37
C ARG A 58 9.73 -5.05 -7.89
N ASN A 59 10.81 -5.52 -8.48
CA ASN A 59 11.70 -4.68 -9.26
C ASN A 59 11.30 -4.78 -10.74
N THR A 60 10.63 -3.77 -11.28
CA THR A 60 10.22 -3.65 -12.68
C THR A 60 11.32 -3.09 -13.58
N GLY A 61 12.45 -2.69 -13.00
CA GLY A 61 13.61 -2.18 -13.69
C GLY A 61 14.46 -3.26 -14.36
N THR A 62 15.57 -2.81 -14.94
CA THR A 62 16.49 -3.67 -15.72
C THR A 62 17.76 -4.06 -14.97
N VAL A 63 18.03 -3.42 -13.81
CA VAL A 63 19.18 -3.72 -12.95
C VAL A 63 18.70 -4.11 -11.54
N PRO A 64 19.47 -4.89 -10.78
CA PRO A 64 19.12 -5.26 -9.40
C PRO A 64 19.14 -4.05 -8.47
N ALA A 65 18.20 -4.00 -7.52
CA ALA A 65 18.26 -3.10 -6.37
C ALA A 65 18.95 -3.82 -5.20
N SER A 66 19.84 -3.14 -4.48
CA SER A 66 20.56 -3.76 -3.36
C SER A 66 20.67 -2.80 -2.19
N GLY A 67 20.22 -3.27 -1.04
CA GLY A 67 20.41 -2.59 0.23
C GLY A 67 19.53 -1.36 0.43
N PHE A 68 18.21 -1.57 0.54
CA PHE A 68 17.24 -0.49 0.76
C PHE A 68 16.29 -0.83 1.91
N SER A 69 15.58 0.19 2.40
CA SER A 69 14.64 0.05 3.52
C SER A 69 13.18 0.11 3.08
N VAL A 70 12.32 -0.61 3.79
CA VAL A 70 10.87 -0.55 3.65
C VAL A 70 10.29 -0.13 4.99
N THR A 71 9.54 0.97 5.01
CA THR A 71 9.05 1.58 6.25
C THR A 71 7.55 1.84 6.18
N GLY A 72 6.81 1.30 7.14
CA GLY A 72 5.43 1.69 7.43
C GLY A 72 5.40 2.81 8.46
N ILE A 73 4.74 3.92 8.13
CA ILE A 73 4.50 5.07 9.01
C ILE A 73 3.02 5.03 9.42
N LEU A 74 2.74 4.77 10.69
CA LEU A 74 1.40 4.40 11.16
C LEU A 74 0.87 5.36 12.22
N SER A 75 -0.38 5.81 12.05
CA SER A 75 -1.19 6.56 13.02
C SER A 75 -1.83 5.67 14.10
N PRO A 76 -2.26 6.22 15.26
CA PRO A 76 -2.09 7.59 15.72
C PRO A 76 -0.74 7.76 16.44
N GLY A 77 0.14 8.56 15.84
CA GLY A 77 1.52 8.80 16.31
C GLY A 77 2.53 8.48 15.22
N PRO A 78 3.83 8.73 15.41
CA PRO A 78 4.86 8.28 14.50
C PRO A 78 5.31 6.87 14.91
N VAL A 79 4.53 5.85 14.55
CA VAL A 79 4.97 4.45 14.69
C VAL A 79 5.63 4.01 13.40
N TYR A 80 6.92 3.68 13.47
CA TYR A 80 7.72 3.21 12.35
C TYR A 80 7.89 1.69 12.42
N ALA A 81 7.43 0.99 11.39
CA ALA A 81 7.65 -0.44 11.21
C ALA A 81 8.59 -0.64 10.02
N THR A 82 9.85 -0.97 10.28
CA THR A 82 10.91 -0.98 9.26
C THR A 82 11.51 -2.37 9.10
N SER A 83 11.80 -2.72 7.85
CA SER A 83 12.64 -3.87 7.49
C SER A 83 13.64 -3.46 6.42
N TYR A 84 14.76 -4.19 6.36
CA TYR A 84 15.79 -4.02 5.35
C TYR A 84 15.69 -5.11 4.28
N VAL A 85 16.00 -4.77 3.03
CA VAL A 85 16.09 -5.70 1.92
C VAL A 85 17.51 -5.67 1.36
N ASP A 86 18.22 -6.80 1.50
CA ASP A 86 19.60 -6.92 1.04
C ASP A 86 19.70 -6.82 -0.49
N SER A 87 18.81 -7.51 -1.21
CA SER A 87 18.80 -7.51 -2.68
C SER A 87 17.44 -7.88 -3.24
N LEU A 88 17.08 -7.21 -4.34
CA LEU A 88 15.94 -7.52 -5.18
C LEU A 88 16.39 -7.51 -6.66
N PRO A 89 16.62 -8.69 -7.27
CA PRO A 89 17.02 -8.79 -8.67
C PRO A 89 16.03 -8.13 -9.62
N ALA A 90 16.51 -7.72 -10.80
CA ALA A 90 15.65 -7.20 -11.86
C ALA A 90 14.56 -8.22 -12.22
N ASN A 91 13.33 -7.74 -12.39
CA ASN A 91 12.14 -8.55 -12.71
C ASN A 91 11.78 -9.61 -11.66
N ALA A 92 12.30 -9.51 -10.44
CA ALA A 92 11.97 -10.41 -9.34
C ALA A 92 11.00 -9.76 -8.35
N GLU A 93 10.41 -10.61 -7.50
CA GLU A 93 9.54 -10.20 -6.40
C GLU A 93 10.08 -10.71 -5.07
N ILE A 94 9.80 -9.97 -4.00
CA ILE A 94 10.10 -10.36 -2.63
C ILE A 94 8.95 -9.97 -1.70
N THR A 95 8.75 -10.78 -0.65
CA THR A 95 7.82 -10.45 0.44
C THR A 95 8.60 -9.94 1.65
N VAL A 96 8.22 -8.77 2.15
CA VAL A 96 8.81 -8.10 3.30
C VAL A 96 7.79 -8.03 4.42
N LEU A 97 8.22 -8.32 5.66
CA LEU A 97 7.37 -8.31 6.84
C LEU A 97 7.74 -7.14 7.74
N LEU A 98 6.76 -6.29 8.05
CA LEU A 98 6.92 -5.15 8.95
C LEU A 98 6.12 -5.43 10.24
N PRO A 99 6.77 -5.89 11.32
CA PRO A 99 6.09 -6.10 12.60
C PRO A 99 5.81 -4.76 13.28
N ALA A 100 4.62 -4.63 13.85
CA ALA A 100 4.17 -3.39 14.49
C ALA A 100 3.23 -3.67 15.68
N ARG A 101 2.95 -2.62 16.45
CA ARG A 101 2.02 -2.63 17.59
C ARG A 101 1.43 -1.24 17.76
N LEU A 102 0.12 -1.16 17.98
CA LEU A 102 -0.61 0.10 18.21
C LEU A 102 -1.40 0.02 19.52
N ASP A 103 -1.46 1.14 20.24
CA ASP A 103 -2.05 1.23 21.59
C ASP A 103 -3.38 2.01 21.64
N ALA A 104 -3.84 2.51 20.49
CA ALA A 104 -5.07 3.28 20.38
C ALA A 104 -6.02 2.61 19.40
N ALA A 105 -7.30 2.51 19.79
CA ALA A 105 -8.37 2.03 18.93
C ALA A 105 -8.83 3.13 17.96
N GLY A 106 -9.29 2.74 16.78
CA GLY A 106 -9.82 3.64 15.76
C GLY A 106 -9.59 3.14 14.34
N ALA A 107 -10.18 3.86 13.37
CA ALA A 107 -9.84 3.73 11.96
C ALA A 107 -8.74 4.74 11.62
N PHE A 108 -7.67 4.26 11.01
CA PHE A 108 -6.47 5.05 10.75
C PHE A 108 -6.00 4.91 9.31
N VAL A 109 -5.18 5.87 8.92
CA VAL A 109 -4.44 5.89 7.67
C VAL A 109 -2.94 5.96 8.01
N GLY A 110 -2.15 5.18 7.30
CA GLY A 110 -0.70 5.25 7.29
C GLY A 110 -0.17 5.12 5.87
N ASP A 111 1.14 5.15 5.73
CA ASP A 111 1.82 5.00 4.45
C ASP A 111 2.91 3.91 4.58
N VAL A 112 3.04 3.08 3.55
CA VAL A 112 4.17 2.18 3.35
C VAL A 112 5.04 2.79 2.28
N ILE A 113 6.30 3.05 2.62
CA ILE A 113 7.27 3.67 1.72
C ILE A 113 8.40 2.68 1.51
N VAL A 114 8.67 2.34 0.25
CA VAL A 114 9.86 1.60 -0.15
C VAL A 114 10.97 2.57 -0.51
N ASP A 115 12.21 2.14 -0.32
CA ASP A 115 13.41 2.95 -0.45
C ASP A 115 13.31 4.29 0.33
N TYR A 116 12.93 4.19 1.61
CA TYR A 116 12.62 5.37 2.43
C TYR A 116 13.77 6.41 2.52
N ASN A 117 15.02 5.99 2.35
CA ASN A 117 16.17 6.89 2.37
C ASN A 117 16.65 7.32 0.96
N ASN A 118 15.96 6.90 -0.10
CA ASN A 118 16.36 7.13 -1.49
C ASN A 118 17.76 6.53 -1.79
N ASP A 119 18.04 5.33 -1.26
CA ASP A 119 19.33 4.63 -1.39
C ASP A 119 19.51 4.04 -2.81
N ILE A 120 18.41 3.79 -3.52
CA ILE A 120 18.40 3.19 -4.86
C ILE A 120 18.15 4.28 -5.90
N LEU A 121 19.00 4.33 -6.92
CA LEU A 121 18.78 5.22 -8.05
C LEU A 121 17.70 4.62 -8.96
N GLU A 122 16.56 5.30 -9.03
CA GLU A 122 15.47 5.03 -9.96
C GLU A 122 15.35 6.15 -11.01
N THR A 123 14.35 6.04 -11.90
CA THR A 123 13.97 7.18 -12.75
C THR A 123 13.12 8.19 -11.97
N GLU A 124 12.94 9.40 -12.49
CA GLU A 124 12.01 10.38 -11.89
C GLU A 124 10.58 9.83 -11.78
N GLU A 125 10.13 8.99 -12.73
CA GLU A 125 8.83 8.30 -12.64
C GLU A 125 8.85 7.19 -11.58
N GLY A 126 9.96 6.45 -11.47
CA GLY A 126 10.18 5.41 -10.47
C GLY A 126 10.05 5.93 -9.04
N GLU A 127 10.70 7.06 -8.74
CA GLU A 127 10.64 7.67 -7.40
C GLU A 127 9.21 8.04 -6.95
N THR A 128 8.27 8.22 -7.90
CA THR A 128 6.86 8.53 -7.57
C THR A 128 6.01 7.31 -7.22
N ASN A 129 6.48 6.09 -7.50
CA ASN A 129 5.74 4.85 -7.30
C ASN A 129 6.10 4.11 -5.99
N ASN A 130 6.98 4.72 -5.18
CA ASN A 130 7.53 4.16 -3.95
C ASN A 130 6.63 4.25 -2.71
N THR A 131 5.39 4.75 -2.83
CA THR A 131 4.48 4.95 -1.68
C THR A 131 3.12 4.29 -1.87
N PHE A 132 2.66 3.57 -0.84
CA PHE A 132 1.33 2.97 -0.77
C PHE A 132 0.57 3.46 0.47
N ARG A 133 -0.65 4.01 0.26
CA ARG A 133 -1.52 4.45 1.36
C ARG A 133 -2.29 3.29 1.96
N LEU A 134 -2.11 3.06 3.26
CA LEU A 134 -2.65 1.94 4.00
C LEU A 134 -3.78 2.37 4.93
N ASN A 135 -4.97 1.80 4.75
CA ASN A 135 -6.11 1.99 5.64
C ASN A 135 -6.25 0.77 6.55
N TYR A 136 -6.50 0.97 7.84
CA TYR A 136 -6.65 -0.14 8.80
C TYR A 136 -7.49 0.25 10.01
N THR A 137 -7.99 -0.77 10.70
CA THR A 137 -8.77 -0.62 11.93
C THR A 137 -8.07 -1.29 13.11
N VAL A 138 -8.04 -0.58 14.23
CA VAL A 138 -7.58 -1.08 15.53
C VAL A 138 -8.77 -1.13 16.48
N ASP A 139 -9.08 -2.31 17.02
CA ASP A 139 -10.21 -2.55 17.91
C ASP A 139 -9.75 -3.07 19.28
N PHE A 140 -10.57 -2.83 20.30
CA PHE A 140 -10.36 -3.50 21.58
C PHE A 140 -10.55 -5.02 21.42
N ALA A 141 -9.65 -5.79 22.01
CA ALA A 141 -9.79 -7.25 22.00
C ALA A 141 -11.12 -7.66 22.66
N VAL A 142 -11.95 -8.41 21.94
CA VAL A 142 -13.18 -8.98 22.51
C VAL A 142 -12.79 -10.12 23.45
N VAL A 143 -12.89 -9.89 24.76
CA VAL A 143 -12.81 -10.96 25.75
C VAL A 143 -14.18 -11.65 25.78
N ASN A 144 -14.30 -12.82 25.16
CA ASN A 144 -15.48 -13.67 25.33
C ASN A 144 -15.58 -14.11 26.80
N GLN A 145 -16.45 -13.46 27.58
CA GLN A 145 -16.78 -13.84 28.96
C GLN A 145 -17.66 -15.13 29.02
N ARG A 146 -17.51 -16.08 28.10
CA ARG A 146 -18.38 -17.26 28.00
C ARG A 146 -17.98 -18.41 28.93
N ASN A 147 -17.73 -18.11 30.21
CA ASN A 147 -17.72 -19.11 31.29
C ASN A 147 -18.65 -18.71 32.46
N ASN A 148 -19.74 -17.97 32.20
CA ASN A 148 -20.81 -17.87 33.20
C ASN A 148 -22.13 -18.33 32.57
N GLU A 149 -22.44 -19.60 32.83
CA GLU A 149 -23.63 -20.30 32.36
C GLU A 149 -24.91 -19.56 32.78
N PHE A 150 -25.77 -19.31 31.81
CA PHE A 150 -27.13 -18.83 32.04
C PHE A 150 -28.01 -19.99 32.52
N VAL A 151 -28.35 -20.07 33.81
CA VAL A 151 -29.68 -20.54 34.28
C VAL A 151 -29.99 -19.93 35.66
N ARG A 152 -30.80 -18.86 35.73
CA ARG A 152 -32.14 -18.91 36.34
C ARG A 152 -33.02 -17.81 35.73
N GLN A 153 -34.22 -18.26 35.38
CA GLN A 153 -35.21 -17.61 34.56
C GLN A 153 -35.93 -16.42 35.23
N ARG A 154 -36.41 -15.51 34.35
CA ARG A 154 -37.56 -14.59 34.46
C ARG A 154 -37.39 -13.36 35.36
N GLY A 155 -37.43 -12.19 34.73
CA GLY A 155 -37.82 -10.95 35.40
C GLY A 155 -37.60 -9.74 34.53
N ARG A 156 -38.69 -9.17 34.01
CA ARG A 156 -38.78 -7.90 33.29
C ARG A 156 -38.03 -6.77 34.01
N LEU A 157 -37.62 -5.77 33.23
CA LEU A 157 -37.40 -4.41 33.71
C LEU A 157 -38.53 -4.03 34.67
N ASP A 158 -38.23 -3.54 35.86
CA ASP A 158 -39.06 -2.55 36.53
C ASP A 158 -38.18 -1.58 37.33
N ARG A 159 -38.05 -0.39 36.76
CA ARG A 159 -37.46 0.82 37.35
C ARG A 159 -38.62 1.55 38.01
N GLY A 160 -38.80 1.44 39.33
CA GLY A 160 -39.90 2.16 39.97
C GLY A 160 -40.08 1.85 41.44
N ARG A 161 -40.39 2.90 42.20
CA ARG A 161 -40.55 2.89 43.66
C ARG A 161 -41.84 2.18 44.08
N GLY A 162 -41.78 1.44 45.19
CA GLY A 162 -42.85 1.38 46.20
C GLY A 162 -44.05 0.44 45.99
N LEU A 163 -44.25 -0.38 47.03
CA LEU A 163 -45.51 -0.93 47.60
C LEU A 163 -46.04 -2.31 47.14
N SER A 164 -46.32 -3.12 48.18
CA SER A 164 -47.26 -4.26 48.32
C SER A 164 -46.97 -5.52 47.48
N ASP A 165 -46.54 -6.61 48.12
CA ASP A 165 -47.39 -7.67 48.71
C ASP A 165 -48.19 -8.45 47.66
N LEU A 166 -47.85 -9.74 47.49
CA LEU A 166 -48.82 -10.84 47.47
C LEU A 166 -48.04 -12.15 47.55
N GLY A 167 -47.92 -12.66 48.78
CA GLY A 167 -47.53 -14.04 49.03
C GLY A 167 -48.58 -15.02 48.52
N TRP A 168 -48.12 -16.13 47.94
CA TRP A 168 -48.84 -17.40 47.94
C TRP A 168 -47.82 -18.53 48.09
N ASP A 169 -47.72 -19.00 49.33
CA ASP A 169 -47.12 -20.25 49.74
C ASP A 169 -48.00 -21.42 49.26
N TRP A 170 -47.37 -22.46 48.73
CA TRP A 170 -47.94 -23.80 48.70
C TRP A 170 -46.89 -24.78 49.23
N ARG A 171 -46.80 -24.96 50.56
CA ARG A 171 -46.86 -26.25 51.26
C ARG A 171 -46.60 -26.09 52.76
#